data_AF-A0A3D2USV8-F1
#
_entry.id   AF-A0A3D2USV8-F1
#
_cell.length_a   1.000
_cell.length_b   1.000
_cell.length_c   1.000
_cell.angle_alpha   90.00
_cell.angle_beta   90.00
_cell.angle_gamma   90.00
#
_symmetry.space_group_name_H-M   'P 1'
#
loop_
_entity.id
_entity.type
_entity.pdbx_description
1 polymer ?
#
loop_
_entity_poly.entity_id
_entity_poly.type
_entity_poly.pdbx_seq_one_letter_code
_entity_poly.pdbx_strand_id
1 'polypeptide(L)'
;EGNLGVANSLFNHYAQKLTVSRLQRDLSDSTVRRTFGTALGHSLLAWTNLKRGLKRIAPDEEKLKAELNAHWEVVSEGAQTILRAVGKSDAYETLKEKTRGQILTESEYKAWCDSIDVDDATRNKLKNLSPESYIGLAIELTEKIAG
;
A
#
# COMPACT_ATOMS: atom_id res chain seq x y z
N GLU A 1 -6.91 -10.67 13.23
CA GLU A 1 -7.59 -10.75 14.55
C GLU A 1 -8.73 -11.76 14.40
N GLY A 2 -8.77 -12.81 15.24
CA GLY A 2 -9.67 -13.95 15.03
C GLY A 2 -11.14 -13.70 15.39
N ASN A 3 -11.43 -12.77 16.32
CA ASN A 3 -12.78 -12.41 16.69
C ASN A 3 -13.54 -11.72 15.55
N LEU A 4 -12.86 -10.95 14.68
CA LEU A 4 -13.47 -10.43 13.46
C LEU A 4 -14.02 -11.54 12.55
N GLY A 5 -13.30 -12.66 12.43
CA GLY A 5 -13.74 -13.81 11.64
C GLY A 5 -15.00 -14.47 12.23
N VAL A 6 -15.05 -14.62 13.55
CA VAL A 6 -16.24 -15.15 14.26
C VAL A 6 -17.42 -14.20 14.13
N ALA A 7 -17.20 -12.90 14.35
CA ALA A 7 -18.23 -11.87 14.20
C ALA A 7 -18.81 -11.86 12.77
N ASN A 8 -17.95 -11.89 11.75
CA ASN A 8 -18.38 -11.91 10.35
C ASN A 8 -19.16 -13.18 10.00
N SER A 9 -18.76 -14.34 10.53
CA SER A 9 -19.51 -15.58 10.35
C SER A 9 -20.94 -15.47 10.89
N LEU A 10 -21.10 -14.86 12.08
CA LEU A 10 -22.41 -14.59 12.67
C LEU A 10 -23.20 -13.56 11.86
N PHE A 11 -22.59 -12.45 11.45
CA PHE A 11 -23.27 -11.44 10.62
C PHE A 11 -23.72 -11.99 9.27
N ASN A 12 -22.91 -12.82 8.62
CA ASN A 12 -23.29 -13.50 7.38
C ASN A 12 -24.48 -14.44 7.61
N HIS A 13 -24.47 -15.22 8.69
CA HIS A 13 -25.61 -16.05 9.06
C HIS A 13 -26.87 -15.19 9.29
N TYR A 14 -26.77 -14.05 9.96
CA TYR A 14 -27.90 -13.16 10.21
C TYR A 14 -28.47 -12.59 8.91
N ALA A 15 -27.62 -12.12 7.99
CA ALA A 15 -28.03 -11.59 6.70
C ALA A 15 -28.78 -12.64 5.85
N GLN A 16 -28.33 -13.89 5.91
CA GLN A 16 -28.97 -15.00 5.20
C GLN A 16 -30.27 -15.45 5.88
N LYS A 17 -30.28 -15.56 7.21
CA LYS A 17 -31.39 -16.19 7.93
C LYS A 17 -32.56 -15.24 8.20
N LEU A 18 -32.30 -13.97 8.50
CA LEU A 18 -33.33 -13.03 8.95
C LEU A 18 -34.17 -12.43 7.81
N THR A 19 -33.69 -12.53 6.57
CA THR A 19 -34.40 -12.06 5.37
C THR A 19 -35.47 -13.05 4.90
N VAL A 20 -35.58 -14.23 5.52
CA VAL A 20 -36.53 -15.29 5.14
C VAL A 20 -37.38 -15.70 6.34
N SER A 21 -38.70 -15.56 6.19
CA SER A 21 -39.72 -16.05 7.13
C SER A 21 -40.92 -16.61 6.36
N ARG A 22 -41.46 -17.76 6.78
CA ARG A 22 -42.56 -18.41 6.03
C ARG A 22 -43.91 -17.69 6.24
N LEU A 23 -44.65 -17.50 5.16
CA LEU A 23 -45.98 -16.88 5.13
C LEU A 23 -45.97 -15.50 5.83
N GLN A 24 -46.90 -15.27 6.77
CA GLN A 24 -46.97 -13.99 7.49
C GLN A 24 -45.80 -13.80 8.47
N ARG A 25 -45.26 -14.89 9.06
CA ARG A 25 -44.01 -14.97 9.85
C ARG A 25 -43.90 -16.33 10.57
N ASP A 26 -42.71 -16.91 10.61
CA ASP A 26 -42.30 -17.97 11.54
C ASP A 26 -41.42 -17.42 12.69
N LEU A 27 -41.25 -18.20 13.78
CA LEU A 27 -40.58 -17.76 15.01
C LEU A 27 -39.07 -18.09 15.08
N SER A 28 -38.47 -18.65 14.02
CA SER A 28 -37.07 -19.08 14.05
C SER A 28 -36.07 -17.91 14.16
N ASP A 29 -36.51 -16.70 13.78
CA ASP A 29 -35.79 -15.43 13.92
C ASP A 29 -35.57 -15.04 15.40
N SER A 30 -36.46 -15.46 16.31
CA SER A 30 -36.42 -15.05 17.72
C SER A 30 -35.15 -15.51 18.44
N THR A 31 -34.70 -16.75 18.22
CA THR A 31 -33.45 -17.27 18.78
C THR A 31 -32.23 -16.61 18.15
N VAL A 32 -32.26 -16.36 16.83
CA VAL A 32 -31.17 -15.70 16.10
C VAL A 32 -30.97 -14.25 16.58
N ARG A 33 -32.04 -13.51 16.82
CA ARG A 33 -31.92 -12.13 17.36
C ARG A 33 -31.27 -12.07 18.73
N ARG A 34 -31.43 -13.11 19.56
CA ARG A 34 -30.81 -13.16 20.90
C ARG A 34 -29.29 -13.32 20.84
N THR A 35 -28.72 -13.72 19.70
CA THR A 35 -27.26 -13.87 19.53
C THR A 35 -26.59 -12.62 18.97
N PHE A 36 -27.32 -11.53 18.71
CA PHE A 36 -26.72 -10.27 18.24
C PHE A 36 -25.64 -9.75 19.17
N GLY A 37 -25.85 -9.85 20.48
CA GLY A 37 -24.85 -9.49 21.49
C GLY A 37 -23.54 -10.26 21.33
N THR A 38 -23.60 -11.53 20.92
CA THR A 38 -22.40 -12.36 20.69
C THR A 38 -21.56 -11.82 19.52
N ALA A 39 -22.19 -11.50 18.38
CA ALA A 39 -21.49 -10.96 17.21
C ALA A 39 -20.87 -9.58 17.50
N LEU A 40 -21.62 -8.71 18.18
CA LEU A 40 -21.13 -7.41 18.61
C LEU A 40 -20.03 -7.53 19.67
N GLY A 41 -20.13 -8.50 20.59
CA GLY A 41 -19.12 -8.78 21.59
C GLY A 41 -17.77 -9.17 20.98
N HIS A 42 -17.78 -10.07 19.99
CA HIS A 42 -16.58 -10.41 19.22
C HIS A 42 -16.00 -9.19 18.48
N SER A 43 -16.85 -8.37 17.86
CA SER A 43 -16.41 -7.15 17.16
C SER A 43 -15.75 -6.15 18.11
N LEU A 44 -16.37 -5.90 19.27
CA LEU A 44 -15.86 -4.99 20.28
C LEU A 44 -14.53 -5.47 20.87
N LEU A 45 -14.42 -6.77 21.16
CA LEU A 45 -13.18 -7.36 21.65
C LEU A 45 -12.06 -7.23 20.61
N ALA A 46 -12.37 -7.49 19.33
CA ALA A 46 -11.44 -7.32 18.24
C ALA A 46 -10.91 -5.88 18.14
N TRP A 47 -11.80 -4.89 18.15
CA TRP A 47 -11.42 -3.48 18.08
C TRP A 47 -10.62 -3.02 19.29
N THR A 48 -10.95 -3.53 20.48
CA THR A 48 -10.18 -3.26 21.70
C THR A 48 -8.76 -3.80 21.59
N ASN A 49 -8.60 -5.02 21.08
CA ASN A 49 -7.30 -5.63 20.85
C ASN A 49 -6.52 -4.92 19.74
N LEU A 50 -7.19 -4.56 18.64
CA LEU A 50 -6.60 -3.81 17.53
C LEU A 50 -6.07 -2.45 18.01
N LYS A 51 -6.89 -1.69 18.75
CA LYS A 51 -6.48 -0.40 19.33
C LYS A 51 -5.28 -0.56 20.26
N ARG A 52 -5.20 -1.64 21.04
CA ARG A 52 -4.04 -1.93 21.88
C ARG A 52 -2.80 -2.30 21.04
N GLY A 53 -2.98 -3.07 19.97
CA GLY A 53 -1.91 -3.47 19.06
C GLY A 53 -1.34 -2.28 18.29
N LEU A 54 -2.19 -1.43 17.72
CA LEU A 54 -1.79 -0.22 16.99
C LEU A 54 -1.02 0.79 17.85
N LYS A 55 -1.22 0.79 19.17
CA LYS A 55 -0.41 1.62 20.09
C LYS A 55 1.00 1.09 20.34
N ARG A 56 1.28 -0.15 19.94
CA ARG A 56 2.57 -0.83 20.17
C ARG A 56 3.45 -0.88 18.92
N ILE A 57 2.91 -0.51 17.77
CA ILE A 57 3.69 -0.46 16.53
C ILE A 57 4.42 0.88 16.43
N ALA A 58 5.67 0.82 15.99
CA ALA A 58 6.48 1.97 15.63
C ALA A 58 7.27 1.60 14.36
N PRO A 59 7.51 2.56 13.45
CA PRO A 59 8.31 2.30 12.26
C PRO A 59 9.77 2.03 12.65
N ASP A 60 10.37 1.05 11.99
CA ASP A 60 11.81 0.82 12.01
C ASP A 60 12.41 1.60 10.83
N GLU A 61 12.79 2.85 11.07
CA GLU A 61 13.26 3.75 10.02
C GLU A 61 14.53 3.26 9.34
N GLU A 62 15.45 2.64 10.09
CA GLU A 62 16.69 2.11 9.54
C GLU A 62 16.41 0.97 8.57
N LYS A 63 15.54 0.03 8.95
CA LYS A 63 15.15 -1.07 8.09
C LYS A 63 14.39 -0.60 6.85
N LEU A 64 13.50 0.38 6.99
CA LEU A 64 12.76 0.95 5.87
C LEU A 64 13.70 1.62 4.86
N LYS A 65 14.66 2.43 5.33
CA LYS A 65 15.67 3.07 4.47
C LYS A 65 16.59 2.05 3.81
N ALA A 66 17.00 1.02 4.55
CA ALA A 66 17.84 -0.04 4.01
C ALA A 66 17.13 -0.80 2.88
N GLU A 67 15.86 -1.14 3.06
CA GLU A 67 15.04 -1.81 2.03
C GLU A 67 14.88 -0.91 0.80
N LEU A 68 14.53 0.37 0.98
CA LEU A 68 14.39 1.31 -0.13
C LEU A 68 15.70 1.47 -0.91
N ASN A 69 16.83 1.61 -0.22
CA ASN A 69 18.13 1.78 -0.85
C ASN A 69 18.69 0.50 -1.48
N ALA A 70 18.12 -0.67 -1.17
CA ALA A 70 18.43 -1.93 -1.84
C ALA A 70 17.72 -2.07 -3.20
N HIS A 71 16.75 -1.21 -3.52
CA HIS A 71 15.87 -1.38 -4.69
C HIS A 71 15.78 -0.11 -5.55
N TRP A 72 16.88 0.33 -6.16
CA TRP A 72 16.85 1.52 -7.04
C TRP A 72 16.13 1.29 -8.36
N GLU A 73 15.81 0.05 -8.73
CA GLU A 73 15.00 -0.24 -9.91
C GLU A 73 13.62 0.44 -9.87
N VAL A 74 13.08 0.76 -8.69
CA VAL A 74 11.77 1.40 -8.53
C VAL A 74 11.69 2.81 -9.11
N VAL A 75 12.81 3.56 -9.15
CA VAL A 75 12.83 4.92 -9.73
C VAL A 75 12.89 4.94 -11.24
N SER A 76 13.02 3.77 -11.88
CA SER A 76 13.16 3.64 -13.33
C SER A 76 11.94 4.18 -14.09
N GLU A 77 10.73 4.00 -13.54
CA GLU A 77 9.50 4.57 -14.13
C GLU A 77 9.50 6.11 -14.07
N GLY A 78 9.89 6.69 -12.93
CA GLY A 78 10.04 8.13 -12.77
C GLY A 78 11.06 8.69 -13.76
N ALA A 79 12.19 8.00 -13.93
CA ALA A 79 13.21 8.35 -14.91
C ALA A 79 12.69 8.29 -16.35
N GLN A 80 11.95 7.23 -16.71
CA GLN A 80 11.31 7.10 -18.02
C GLN A 80 10.35 8.26 -18.29
N THR A 81 9.56 8.65 -17.29
CA THR A 81 8.57 9.73 -17.41
C THR A 81 9.24 11.07 -17.66
N ILE A 82 10.33 11.37 -16.95
CA ILE A 82 11.13 12.58 -17.18
C ILE A 82 11.70 12.60 -18.60
N LEU A 83 12.26 11.47 -19.07
CA LEU A 83 12.84 11.36 -20.40
C LEU A 83 11.80 11.49 -21.52
N ARG A 84 10.60 10.93 -21.33
CA ARG A 84 9.48 11.09 -22.27
C ARG A 84 9.05 12.55 -22.39
N ALA A 85 9.04 13.30 -21.28
CA ALA A 85 8.66 14.71 -21.28
C ALA A 85 9.59 15.59 -22.15
N VAL A 86 10.84 15.18 -22.35
CA VAL A 86 11.82 15.88 -23.20
C VAL A 86 12.05 15.20 -24.57
N GLY A 87 11.21 14.23 -24.94
CA GLY A 87 11.28 13.55 -26.23
C GLY A 87 12.43 12.54 -26.38
N LYS A 88 13.02 12.08 -25.28
CA LYS A 88 14.15 11.11 -25.25
C LYS A 88 13.68 9.73 -24.75
N SER A 89 12.57 9.22 -25.28
CA SER A 89 11.95 7.95 -24.83
C SER A 89 12.89 6.74 -24.87
N ASP A 90 13.80 6.72 -25.85
CA ASP A 90 14.66 5.57 -26.13
C ASP A 90 15.82 5.45 -25.13
N ALA A 91 16.17 6.56 -24.46
CA ALA A 91 17.22 6.57 -23.43
C ALA A 91 16.87 5.66 -22.25
N TYR A 92 15.59 5.40 -21.99
CA TYR A 92 15.17 4.46 -20.95
C TYR A 92 15.49 3.00 -21.28
N GLU A 93 15.42 2.59 -22.55
CA GLU A 93 15.70 1.20 -22.92
C GLU A 93 17.15 0.82 -22.56
N THR A 94 18.08 1.80 -22.55
CA THR A 94 19.46 1.60 -22.07
C THR A 94 19.56 1.29 -20.57
N LEU A 95 18.67 1.86 -19.74
CA LEU A 95 18.59 1.53 -18.32
C LEU A 95 17.99 0.15 -18.11
N LYS A 96 16.92 -0.14 -18.85
CA LYS A 96 16.21 -1.43 -18.78
C LYS A 96 17.08 -2.61 -19.17
N GLU A 97 17.96 -2.45 -20.16
CA GLU A 97 18.95 -3.47 -20.50
C GLU A 97 19.94 -3.72 -19.36
N LYS A 98 20.36 -2.66 -18.64
CA LYS A 98 21.24 -2.76 -17.47
C LYS A 98 20.56 -3.36 -16.24
N THR A 99 19.26 -3.16 -16.06
CA THR A 99 18.51 -3.64 -14.88
C THR A 99 17.82 -4.99 -15.08
N ARG A 100 17.87 -5.57 -16.29
CA ARG A 100 17.17 -6.83 -16.57
C ARG A 100 17.79 -7.99 -15.79
N GLY A 101 17.12 -8.41 -14.72
CA GLY A 101 17.53 -9.54 -13.88
C GLY A 101 18.64 -9.19 -12.88
N GLN A 102 18.91 -7.91 -12.65
CA GLN A 102 19.88 -7.42 -11.69
C GLN A 102 19.25 -6.35 -10.80
N ILE A 103 19.72 -6.28 -9.55
CA ILE A 103 19.34 -5.21 -8.62
C ILE A 103 20.15 -3.98 -9.01
N LEU A 104 19.48 -2.85 -9.21
CA LEU A 104 20.15 -1.60 -9.50
C LEU A 104 20.61 -0.96 -8.19
N THR A 105 21.87 -0.52 -8.15
CA THR A 105 22.40 0.27 -7.03
C THR A 105 22.31 1.77 -7.31
N GLU A 106 22.41 2.59 -6.25
CA GLU A 106 22.50 4.05 -6.39
C GLU A 106 23.61 4.47 -7.36
N SER A 107 24.81 3.93 -7.18
CA SER A 107 25.98 4.31 -7.97
C SER A 107 25.78 3.99 -9.45
N GLU A 108 25.20 2.83 -9.77
CA GLU A 108 24.86 2.44 -11.15
C GLU A 108 23.78 3.35 -11.75
N TYR A 109 22.76 3.72 -10.99
CA TYR A 109 21.73 4.65 -11.43
C TYR A 109 22.31 6.04 -11.73
N LYS A 110 23.14 6.58 -10.84
CA LYS A 110 23.77 7.90 -11.03
C LYS A 110 24.75 7.88 -12.20
N ALA A 111 25.54 6.82 -12.34
CA ALA A 111 26.43 6.63 -13.48
C ALA A 111 25.66 6.55 -14.81
N TRP A 112 24.51 5.87 -14.82
CA TRP A 112 23.61 5.89 -15.97
C TRP A 112 23.09 7.30 -16.27
N CYS A 113 22.65 8.05 -15.25
CA CYS A 113 22.23 9.45 -15.40
C CYS A 113 23.33 10.34 -16.00
N ASP A 114 24.60 10.04 -15.76
CA ASP A 114 25.74 10.74 -16.37
C ASP A 114 26.02 10.32 -17.81
N SER A 115 25.70 9.09 -18.19
CA SER A 115 25.95 8.55 -19.53
C SER A 115 24.98 9.03 -20.61
N ILE A 116 23.79 9.50 -20.23
CA ILE A 116 22.73 9.90 -21.16
C ILE A 116 22.92 11.32 -21.72
N ASP A 117 22.58 11.51 -22.98
CA ASP A 117 22.62 12.81 -23.68
C ASP A 117 21.32 13.60 -23.46
N VAL A 118 21.31 14.40 -22.39
CA VAL A 118 20.24 15.32 -21.97
C VAL A 118 20.84 16.62 -21.43
N ASP A 119 20.04 17.69 -21.40
CA ASP A 119 20.45 18.97 -20.80
C ASP A 119 20.68 18.85 -19.28
N ASP A 120 21.42 19.82 -18.70
CA ASP A 120 21.76 19.79 -17.28
C ASP A 120 20.52 19.84 -16.38
N ALA A 121 19.46 20.53 -16.81
CA ALA A 121 18.21 20.61 -16.07
C ALA A 121 17.54 19.24 -15.93
N THR A 122 17.46 18.47 -17.02
CA THR A 122 16.90 17.11 -17.02
C THR A 122 17.81 16.14 -16.28
N ARG A 123 19.13 16.23 -16.47
CA ARG A 123 20.11 15.41 -15.74
C ARG A 123 19.99 15.59 -14.23
N ASN A 124 19.85 16.83 -13.78
CA ASN A 124 19.66 17.14 -12.36
C ASN A 124 18.32 16.59 -11.83
N LYS A 125 17.23 16.66 -12.61
CA LYS A 125 15.95 16.04 -12.23
C LYS A 125 16.08 14.52 -12.06
N LEU A 126 16.76 13.85 -12.98
CA LEU A 126 17.01 12.40 -12.90
C LEU A 126 17.87 12.06 -11.68
N LYS A 127 18.97 12.80 -11.45
CA LYS A 127 19.80 12.62 -10.27
C LYS A 127 19.08 12.92 -8.96
N ASN A 128 18.05 13.75 -8.94
CA ASN A 128 17.28 14.02 -7.73
C ASN A 128 16.24 12.94 -7.40
N LEU A 129 15.97 12.00 -8.32
CA LEU A 129 15.18 10.83 -8.00
C LEU A 129 15.94 9.90 -7.05
N SER A 130 15.24 9.41 -6.04
CA SER A 130 15.65 8.33 -5.16
C SER A 130 14.42 7.52 -4.75
N PRO A 131 14.59 6.27 -4.32
CA PRO A 131 13.47 5.48 -3.76
C PRO A 131 12.75 6.21 -2.61
N GLU A 132 13.47 7.00 -1.82
CA GLU A 132 12.93 7.80 -0.72
C GLU A 132 12.14 9.03 -1.18
N SER A 133 12.49 9.63 -2.32
CA SER A 133 11.80 10.83 -2.85
C SER A 133 10.67 10.49 -3.83
N TYR A 134 10.69 9.30 -4.46
CA TYR A 134 9.69 8.86 -5.41
C TYR A 134 8.43 8.27 -4.73
N ILE A 135 7.80 9.08 -3.89
CA ILE A 135 6.59 8.71 -3.12
C ILE A 135 5.30 9.35 -3.66
N GLY A 136 5.40 10.10 -4.75
CA GLY A 136 4.25 10.78 -5.37
C GLY A 136 3.51 11.69 -4.39
N LEU A 137 2.19 11.53 -4.30
CA LEU A 137 1.32 12.31 -3.41
C LEU A 137 1.12 11.67 -2.03
N ALA A 138 1.95 10.68 -1.63
CA ALA A 138 1.72 9.89 -0.41
C ALA A 138 1.56 10.76 0.85
N ILE A 139 2.45 11.74 1.04
CA ILE A 139 2.39 12.66 2.19
C ILE A 139 1.13 13.52 2.11
N GLU A 140 0.89 14.17 0.97
CA GLU A 140 -0.26 15.06 0.77
C GLU A 140 -1.60 14.35 1.03
N LEU A 141 -1.77 13.13 0.51
CA LEU A 141 -2.99 12.34 0.72
C LEU A 141 -3.16 11.92 2.19
N THR A 142 -2.06 11.63 2.88
CA THR A 142 -2.08 11.23 4.29
C THR A 142 -2.44 12.42 5.18
N GLU A 143 -1.84 13.59 4.94
CA GLU A 143 -2.12 14.82 5.69
C GLU A 143 -3.56 15.30 5.49
N LYS A 144 -4.10 15.19 4.26
CA LYS A 144 -5.51 15.53 3.96
C LYS A 144 -6.54 14.73 4.73
N ILE A 145 -6.22 13.49 5.11
CA ILE A 145 -7.14 12.62 5.86
C ILE A 145 -6.95 12.80 7.38
N ALA A 146 -5.76 13.25 7.80
CA ALA A 146 -5.43 13.44 9.21
C ALA A 146 -5.93 14.78 9.79
N GLY A 147 -6.14 15.80 8.95
CA GLY A 147 -6.74 17.09 9.30
C GLY A 147 -8.26 17.11 9.19
#